data_AF-A0A1G3PMR4-F1
#
_entry.id   AF-A0A1G3PMR4-F1
#
_cell.length_a   1.000
_cell.length_b   1.000
_cell.length_c   1.000
_cell.angle_alpha   90.00
_cell.angle_beta   90.00
_cell.angle_gamma   90.00
#
_symmetry.space_group_name_H-M   'P 1'
#
loop_
_entity.id
_entity.type
_entity.pdbx_description
1 polymer ?
#
loop_
_entity_poly.entity_id
_entity_poly.type
_entity_poly.pdbx_seq_one_letter_code
_entity_poly.pdbx_strand_id
1 'polypeptide(L)'
;MKKGYILAIILVGVFTGVIGFLLGNHFTPFNMMFRKAQSLAAAKDVETKKESIDVLNEAREFIDAAFLKLRTEETKQMFALAIGDMLIKGDMWLEASKYLDMAYAILPGDFSINYDLAFCSLKLYQIESDPAKKAALYQKTMHHAAIAYAERADNPNINYLMGVMEFDKGDLKKAFRHFSVIIGKYPNDVDALMAIARIYYEWGEYDKAQNIYIKLESILPADHPKFKQVEQNMQTLSGSMANE
;
A
#
# COMPACT_ATOMS: atom_id res chain seq x y z
N MET A 1 -10.99 -11.44 -37.92
CA MET A 1 -11.97 -10.63 -37.16
C MET A 1 -13.36 -11.25 -37.22
N LYS A 2 -13.69 -12.22 -36.35
CA LYS A 2 -15.02 -12.87 -36.36
C LYS A 2 -15.43 -13.32 -34.95
N LYS A 3 -16.59 -12.83 -34.51
CA LYS A 3 -17.56 -13.35 -33.51
C LYS A 3 -17.11 -13.66 -32.07
N GLY A 4 -15.88 -14.09 -31.80
CA GLY A 4 -15.40 -14.33 -30.42
C GLY A 4 -15.24 -13.05 -29.59
N TYR A 5 -14.86 -11.95 -30.24
CA TYR A 5 -14.65 -10.64 -29.61
C TYR A 5 -15.94 -9.98 -29.10
N ILE A 6 -17.09 -10.28 -29.71
CA ILE A 6 -18.38 -9.68 -29.31
C ILE A 6 -18.91 -10.37 -28.04
N LEU A 7 -18.65 -11.68 -27.87
CA LEU A 7 -18.98 -12.40 -26.64
C LEU A 7 -18.14 -11.91 -25.45
N ALA A 8 -16.86 -11.61 -25.68
CA ALA A 8 -15.99 -11.00 -24.66
C ALA A 8 -16.46 -9.60 -24.24
N ILE A 9 -17.08 -8.83 -25.15
CA ILE A 9 -17.58 -7.47 -24.86
C ILE A 9 -18.85 -7.48 -24.00
N ILE A 10 -19.72 -8.48 -24.15
CA ILE A 10 -20.88 -8.67 -23.26
C ILE A 10 -20.41 -9.14 -21.87
N LEU A 11 -19.33 -9.94 -21.81
CA LEU A 11 -18.72 -10.37 -20.56
C LEU A 11 -18.07 -9.20 -19.78
N VAL A 12 -17.45 -8.22 -20.44
CA VAL A 12 -16.79 -7.09 -19.75
C VAL A 12 -17.79 -6.19 -18.99
N GLY A 13 -18.97 -5.93 -19.53
CA GLY A 13 -20.01 -5.17 -18.82
C GLY A 13 -20.70 -5.94 -17.70
N VAL A 14 -20.64 -7.28 -17.75
CA VAL A 14 -21.29 -8.18 -16.79
C VAL A 14 -20.33 -8.60 -15.67
N PHE A 15 -19.02 -8.65 -15.94
CA PHE A 15 -17.98 -8.99 -14.96
C PHE A 15 -17.56 -7.84 -14.05
N THR A 16 -17.74 -6.59 -14.44
CA THR A 16 -17.43 -5.43 -13.59
C THR A 16 -18.58 -5.04 -12.65
N GLY A 17 -19.81 -5.49 -12.91
CA GLY A 17 -20.99 -4.99 -12.18
C GLY A 17 -21.72 -5.98 -11.26
N VAL A 18 -21.84 -7.27 -11.63
CA VAL A 18 -22.69 -8.21 -10.87
C VAL A 18 -22.16 -9.65 -10.87
N ILE A 19 -21.62 -10.15 -11.99
CA ILE A 19 -21.20 -11.56 -12.09
C ILE A 19 -19.75 -11.79 -11.63
N GLY A 20 -18.85 -10.80 -11.73
CA GLY A 20 -17.53 -10.90 -11.09
C GLY A 20 -17.60 -11.00 -9.56
N PHE A 21 -18.62 -10.38 -8.97
CA PHE A 21 -18.98 -10.52 -7.56
C PHE A 21 -19.54 -11.92 -7.24
N LEU A 22 -20.26 -12.55 -8.17
CA LEU A 22 -20.87 -13.89 -7.99
C LEU A 22 -19.93 -15.07 -8.32
N LEU A 23 -18.96 -14.91 -9.24
CA LEU A 23 -18.00 -15.97 -9.62
C LEU A 23 -16.67 -15.89 -8.88
N GLY A 24 -16.51 -14.88 -8.02
CA GLY A 24 -15.27 -14.58 -7.31
C GLY A 24 -14.24 -13.90 -8.21
N ASN A 25 -13.50 -12.95 -7.64
CA ASN A 25 -12.47 -12.17 -8.32
C ASN A 25 -11.40 -13.04 -9.03
N HIS A 26 -11.30 -14.35 -8.80
CA HIS A 26 -10.21 -15.19 -9.28
C HIS A 26 -10.21 -15.52 -10.79
N PHE A 27 -11.31 -15.31 -11.51
CA PHE A 27 -11.46 -15.80 -12.90
C PHE A 27 -11.50 -14.71 -13.97
N THR A 28 -11.15 -13.47 -13.64
CA THR A 28 -11.06 -12.43 -14.69
C THR A 28 -9.82 -12.67 -15.56
N PRO A 29 -9.87 -12.33 -16.87
CA PRO A 29 -8.71 -12.45 -17.75
C PRO A 29 -7.48 -11.72 -17.20
N PHE A 30 -7.67 -10.53 -16.63
CA PHE A 30 -6.60 -9.79 -15.97
C PHE A 30 -5.99 -10.57 -14.80
N ASN A 31 -6.79 -11.13 -13.90
CA ASN A 31 -6.27 -11.84 -12.73
C ASN A 31 -5.54 -13.14 -13.11
N MET A 32 -5.97 -13.79 -14.19
CA MET A 32 -5.26 -14.93 -14.76
C MET A 32 -3.90 -14.51 -15.33
N MET A 33 -3.86 -13.44 -16.13
CA MET A 33 -2.62 -12.91 -16.68
C MET A 33 -1.67 -12.45 -15.57
N PHE A 34 -2.19 -11.77 -14.56
CA PHE A 34 -1.43 -11.29 -13.41
C PHE A 34 -0.79 -12.43 -12.62
N ARG A 35 -1.56 -13.47 -12.29
CA ARG A 35 -1.02 -14.67 -11.60
C ARG A 35 0.01 -15.39 -12.45
N LYS A 36 -0.22 -15.50 -13.75
CA LYS A 36 0.75 -16.09 -14.68
C LYS A 36 2.05 -15.29 -14.64
N ALA A 37 1.98 -13.96 -14.76
CA ALA A 37 3.15 -13.09 -14.65
C ALA A 37 3.90 -13.27 -13.31
N GLN A 38 3.18 -13.30 -12.18
CA GLN A 38 3.79 -13.55 -10.87
C GLN A 38 4.51 -14.92 -10.80
N SER A 39 3.90 -15.97 -11.36
CA SER A 39 4.51 -17.31 -11.40
C SER A 39 5.78 -17.34 -12.25
N LEU A 40 5.78 -16.62 -13.39
CA LEU A 40 6.93 -16.51 -14.28
C LEU A 40 8.05 -15.67 -13.64
N ALA A 41 7.70 -14.60 -12.92
CA ALA A 41 8.65 -13.75 -12.22
C ALA A 41 9.40 -14.49 -11.08
N ALA A 42 8.78 -15.52 -10.50
CA ALA A 42 9.39 -16.37 -9.48
C ALA A 42 10.38 -17.41 -10.04
N ALA A 43 10.49 -17.55 -11.37
CA ALA A 43 11.43 -18.47 -11.99
C ALA A 43 12.89 -18.11 -11.67
N LYS A 44 13.80 -19.08 -11.79
CA LYS A 44 15.23 -18.85 -11.52
C LYS A 44 15.97 -18.31 -12.74
N ASP A 45 15.53 -18.68 -13.94
CA ASP A 45 16.16 -18.27 -15.19
C ASP A 45 15.64 -16.92 -15.70
N VAL A 46 16.52 -16.21 -16.40
CA VAL A 46 16.25 -14.85 -16.88
C VAL A 46 15.20 -14.85 -17.99
N GLU A 47 15.15 -15.89 -18.81
CA GLU A 47 14.25 -15.93 -19.96
C GLU A 47 12.78 -16.05 -19.54
N THR A 48 12.48 -16.96 -18.61
CA THR A 48 11.14 -17.08 -18.01
C THR A 48 10.74 -15.80 -17.27
N LYS A 49 11.69 -15.11 -16.63
CA LYS A 49 11.41 -13.78 -16.04
C LYS A 49 11.08 -12.73 -17.09
N LYS A 50 11.69 -12.74 -18.28
CA LYS A 50 11.30 -11.83 -19.36
C LYS A 50 9.88 -12.11 -19.84
N GLU A 51 9.49 -13.38 -19.96
CA GLU A 51 8.11 -13.75 -20.31
C GLU A 51 7.09 -13.16 -19.31
N SER A 52 7.47 -13.00 -18.03
CA SER A 52 6.59 -12.32 -17.06
C SER A 52 6.28 -10.88 -17.46
N ILE A 53 7.26 -10.17 -18.04
CA ILE A 53 7.12 -8.78 -18.48
C ILE A 53 6.17 -8.72 -19.69
N ASP A 54 6.31 -9.66 -20.63
CA ASP A 54 5.43 -9.73 -21.80
C ASP A 54 3.98 -9.97 -21.38
N VAL A 55 3.74 -10.89 -20.43
CA VAL A 55 2.40 -11.14 -19.88
C VAL A 55 1.85 -9.91 -19.16
N LEU A 56 2.68 -9.14 -18.45
CA LEU A 56 2.24 -7.89 -17.81
C LEU A 56 1.89 -6.80 -18.84
N ASN A 57 2.64 -6.73 -19.95
CA ASN A 57 2.34 -5.81 -21.05
C ASN A 57 1.01 -6.16 -21.72
N GLU A 58 0.75 -7.44 -22.01
CA GLU A 58 -0.54 -7.90 -22.52
C GLU A 58 -1.68 -7.59 -21.55
N ALA A 59 -1.46 -7.81 -20.25
CA ALA A 59 -2.44 -7.52 -19.22
C ALA A 59 -2.77 -6.01 -19.17
N ARG A 60 -1.76 -5.15 -19.34
CA ARG A 60 -1.93 -3.71 -19.41
C ARG A 60 -2.71 -3.29 -20.65
N GLU A 61 -2.36 -3.79 -21.83
CA GLU A 61 -3.10 -3.48 -23.06
C GLU A 61 -4.58 -3.88 -22.96
N PHE A 62 -4.85 -5.03 -22.34
CA PHE A 62 -6.21 -5.47 -22.06
C PHE A 62 -6.95 -4.50 -21.14
N ILE A 63 -6.32 -4.03 -20.06
CA ILE A 63 -6.91 -3.04 -19.15
C ILE A 63 -7.19 -1.73 -19.89
N ASP A 64 -6.22 -1.20 -20.65
CA ASP A 64 -6.35 0.06 -21.36
C ASP A 64 -7.49 -0.03 -22.39
N ALA A 65 -7.60 -1.15 -23.12
CA ALA A 65 -8.68 -1.40 -24.06
C ALA A 65 -10.05 -1.55 -23.37
N ALA A 66 -10.11 -2.13 -22.17
CA ALA A 66 -11.32 -2.22 -21.37
C ALA A 66 -11.74 -0.83 -20.85
N PHE A 67 -10.79 -0.05 -20.35
CA PHE A 67 -11.00 1.30 -19.85
C PHE A 67 -11.63 2.21 -20.90
N LEU A 68 -11.13 2.17 -22.15
CA LEU A 68 -11.65 2.96 -23.27
C LEU A 68 -13.12 2.64 -23.64
N LYS A 69 -13.63 1.47 -23.28
CA LYS A 69 -15.01 1.05 -23.58
C LYS A 69 -16.02 1.45 -22.51
N LEU A 70 -15.55 1.92 -21.35
CA LEU A 70 -16.41 2.33 -20.25
C LEU A 70 -17.13 3.64 -20.61
N ARG A 71 -18.45 3.65 -20.41
CA ARG A 71 -19.34 4.69 -20.94
C ARG A 71 -19.50 5.90 -20.02
N THR A 72 -19.28 5.72 -18.71
CA THR A 72 -19.50 6.78 -17.72
C THR A 72 -18.23 7.05 -16.94
N GLU A 73 -18.02 8.29 -16.52
CA GLU A 73 -16.89 8.65 -15.65
C GLU A 73 -16.93 7.88 -14.33
N GLU A 74 -18.12 7.66 -13.76
CA GLU A 74 -18.30 6.83 -12.57
C GLU A 74 -17.80 5.39 -12.76
N THR A 75 -18.12 4.74 -13.89
CA THR A 75 -17.65 3.38 -14.17
C THR A 75 -16.15 3.32 -14.45
N LYS A 76 -15.60 4.34 -15.11
CA LYS A 76 -14.15 4.49 -15.30
C LYS A 76 -13.43 4.64 -13.97
N GLN A 77 -13.95 5.46 -13.07
CA GLN A 77 -13.38 5.68 -11.76
C GLN A 77 -13.39 4.40 -10.92
N MET A 78 -14.53 3.72 -10.81
CA MET A 78 -14.62 2.44 -10.07
C MET A 78 -13.67 1.39 -10.63
N PHE A 79 -13.55 1.32 -11.95
CA PHE A 79 -12.63 0.40 -12.60
C PHE A 79 -11.16 0.76 -12.32
N ALA A 80 -10.79 2.04 -12.40
CA ALA A 80 -9.44 2.51 -12.08
C ALA A 80 -9.07 2.24 -10.61
N LEU A 81 -10.00 2.46 -9.68
CA LEU A 81 -9.85 2.12 -8.27
C LEU A 81 -9.60 0.63 -8.06
N ALA A 82 -10.43 -0.23 -8.66
CA ALA A 82 -10.30 -1.68 -8.53
C ALA A 82 -8.94 -2.20 -9.05
N ILE A 83 -8.43 -1.61 -10.14
CA ILE A 83 -7.11 -1.92 -10.66
C ILE A 83 -6.00 -1.39 -9.73
N GLY A 84 -6.13 -0.16 -9.23
CA GLY A 84 -5.21 0.43 -8.25
C GLY A 84 -5.04 -0.45 -7.01
N ASP A 85 -6.15 -0.84 -6.37
CA ASP A 85 -6.17 -1.72 -5.19
C ASP A 85 -5.49 -3.07 -5.44
N MET A 86 -5.73 -3.64 -6.62
CA MET A 86 -5.12 -4.91 -6.98
C MET A 86 -3.60 -4.80 -7.17
N LEU A 87 -3.14 -3.72 -7.81
CA LEU A 87 -1.73 -3.45 -8.02
C LEU A 87 -1.01 -3.12 -6.70
N ILE A 88 -1.67 -2.43 -5.77
CA ILE A 88 -1.19 -2.22 -4.39
C ILE A 88 -0.92 -3.56 -3.70
N LYS A 89 -1.85 -4.52 -3.79
CA LYS A 89 -1.66 -5.87 -3.21
C LYS A 89 -0.53 -6.66 -3.87
N GLY A 90 -0.14 -6.28 -5.08
CA GLY A 90 0.99 -6.85 -5.80
C GLY A 90 2.30 -6.08 -5.62
N ASP A 91 2.35 -5.10 -4.71
CA ASP A 91 3.48 -4.19 -4.49
C ASP A 91 3.91 -3.38 -5.74
N MET A 92 3.00 -3.21 -6.71
CA MET A 92 3.23 -2.49 -7.96
C MET A 92 2.84 -1.01 -7.81
N TRP A 93 3.58 -0.30 -6.95
CA TRP A 93 3.25 1.08 -6.53
C TRP A 93 3.19 2.07 -7.69
N LEU A 94 4.09 1.93 -8.67
CA LEU A 94 4.16 2.83 -9.82
C LEU A 94 2.95 2.67 -10.73
N GLU A 95 2.58 1.43 -11.07
CA GLU A 95 1.41 1.13 -11.88
C GLU A 95 0.13 1.48 -11.13
N ALA A 96 0.03 1.14 -9.85
CA ALA A 96 -1.10 1.52 -9.01
C ALA A 96 -1.33 3.03 -9.03
N SER A 97 -0.27 3.83 -8.85
CA SER A 97 -0.37 5.30 -8.90
C SER A 97 -0.93 5.82 -10.22
N LYS A 98 -0.64 5.18 -11.37
CA LYS A 98 -1.17 5.63 -12.67
C LYS A 98 -2.69 5.53 -12.73
N TYR A 99 -3.25 4.39 -12.30
CA TYR A 99 -4.71 4.21 -12.30
C TYR A 99 -5.37 5.05 -11.22
N LEU A 100 -4.74 5.21 -10.05
CA LEU A 100 -5.24 6.10 -9.01
C LEU A 100 -5.25 7.57 -9.45
N ASP A 101 -4.27 8.03 -10.25
CA ASP A 101 -4.29 9.38 -10.84
C ASP A 101 -5.50 9.56 -11.80
N MET A 102 -5.88 8.51 -12.53
CA MET A 102 -7.08 8.52 -13.38
C MET A 102 -8.36 8.59 -12.54
N ALA A 103 -8.42 7.85 -11.42
CA ALA A 103 -9.55 7.91 -10.49
C ALA A 103 -9.65 9.29 -9.82
N TYR A 104 -8.51 9.87 -9.42
CA TYR A 104 -8.40 11.19 -8.82
C TYR A 104 -8.88 12.30 -9.76
N ALA A 105 -8.61 12.20 -11.06
CA ALA A 105 -9.10 13.15 -12.06
C ALA A 105 -10.65 13.24 -12.10
N ILE A 106 -11.34 12.20 -11.63
CA ILE A 106 -12.80 12.10 -11.61
C ILE A 106 -13.35 12.49 -10.22
N LEU A 107 -12.79 11.94 -9.13
CA LEU A 107 -13.15 12.30 -7.74
C LEU A 107 -11.92 12.72 -6.92
N PRO A 108 -11.47 13.98 -7.02
CA PRO A 108 -10.25 14.42 -6.34
C PRO A 108 -10.38 14.53 -4.81
N GLY A 109 -11.61 14.56 -4.29
CA GLY A 109 -11.89 14.68 -2.85
C GLY A 109 -12.10 13.37 -2.12
N ASP A 110 -11.99 12.22 -2.79
CA ASP A 110 -12.24 10.91 -2.16
C ASP A 110 -11.09 10.48 -1.24
N PHE A 111 -11.42 10.04 -0.03
CA PHE A 111 -10.46 9.55 0.96
C PHE A 111 -9.57 8.44 0.42
N SER A 112 -10.18 7.39 -0.13
CA SER A 112 -9.46 6.16 -0.49
C SER A 112 -8.45 6.46 -1.58
N ILE A 113 -8.87 7.19 -2.63
CA ILE A 113 -7.98 7.63 -3.71
C ILE A 113 -6.77 8.41 -3.16
N ASN A 114 -7.02 9.40 -2.30
CA ASN A 114 -5.94 10.23 -1.76
C ASN A 114 -5.04 9.45 -0.79
N TYR A 115 -5.60 8.61 0.05
CA TYR A 115 -4.84 7.74 0.93
C TYR A 115 -3.93 6.79 0.12
N ASP A 116 -4.48 6.14 -0.91
CA ASP A 116 -3.74 5.18 -1.74
C ASP A 116 -2.66 5.86 -2.59
N LEU A 117 -2.94 7.06 -3.12
CA LEU A 117 -1.93 7.87 -3.81
C LEU A 117 -0.80 8.29 -2.86
N ALA A 118 -1.12 8.71 -1.64
CA ALA A 118 -0.12 9.04 -0.63
C ALA A 118 0.71 7.79 -0.26
N PHE A 119 0.05 6.66 -0.04
CA PHE A 119 0.69 5.40 0.30
C PHE A 119 1.66 4.93 -0.80
N CYS A 120 1.18 4.83 -2.04
CA CYS A 120 2.02 4.45 -3.19
C CYS A 120 3.19 5.42 -3.38
N SER A 121 2.94 6.73 -3.27
CA SER A 121 4.00 7.75 -3.41
C SER A 121 5.04 7.66 -2.30
N LEU A 122 4.64 7.34 -1.06
CA LEU A 122 5.55 7.10 0.06
C LEU A 122 6.41 5.86 -0.16
N LYS A 123 5.82 4.76 -0.65
CA LYS A 123 6.56 3.54 -0.99
C LYS A 123 7.61 3.79 -2.07
N LEU A 124 7.24 4.52 -3.12
CA LEU A 124 8.18 4.92 -4.17
C LEU A 124 9.27 5.86 -3.64
N TYR A 125 8.91 6.83 -2.79
CA TYR A 125 9.85 7.74 -2.15
C TYR A 125 10.94 7.00 -1.34
N GLN A 126 10.57 5.93 -0.64
CA GLN A 126 11.47 5.14 0.20
C GLN A 126 12.55 4.39 -0.60
N ILE A 127 12.25 3.99 -1.84
CA ILE A 127 13.17 3.24 -2.70
C ILE A 127 13.88 4.10 -3.75
N GLU A 128 13.40 5.32 -3.99
CA GLU A 128 13.98 6.23 -4.98
C GLU A 128 15.32 6.81 -4.52
N SER A 129 16.29 6.76 -5.43
CA SER A 129 17.67 7.23 -5.23
C SER A 129 17.92 8.58 -5.89
N ASP A 130 17.21 8.89 -6.98
CA ASP A 130 17.32 10.19 -7.66
C ASP A 130 16.72 11.31 -6.79
N PRO A 131 17.51 12.33 -6.41
CA PRO A 131 17.05 13.36 -5.48
C PRO A 131 15.86 14.17 -5.99
N ALA A 132 15.79 14.44 -7.30
CA ALA A 132 14.73 15.25 -7.88
C ALA A 132 13.41 14.47 -7.90
N LYS A 133 13.44 13.19 -8.33
CA LYS A 133 12.28 12.30 -8.27
C LYS A 133 11.83 12.05 -6.84
N LYS A 134 12.77 11.85 -5.92
CA LYS A 134 12.49 11.66 -4.50
C LYS A 134 11.78 12.87 -3.91
N ALA A 135 12.23 14.08 -4.21
CA ALA A 135 11.56 15.31 -3.80
C ALA A 135 10.14 15.42 -4.38
N ALA A 136 9.96 15.10 -5.66
CA ALA A 136 8.64 15.12 -6.30
C ALA A 136 7.67 14.10 -5.68
N LEU A 137 8.13 12.88 -5.42
CA LEU A 137 7.36 11.85 -4.73
C LEU A 137 6.96 12.29 -3.32
N TYR A 138 7.89 12.91 -2.59
CA TYR A 138 7.60 13.45 -1.26
C TYR A 138 6.50 14.52 -1.29
N GLN A 139 6.56 15.44 -2.26
CA GLN A 139 5.51 16.45 -2.45
C GLN A 139 4.17 15.82 -2.79
N LYS A 140 4.16 14.80 -3.68
CA LYS A 140 2.94 14.05 -4.02
C LYS A 140 2.36 13.37 -2.78
N THR A 141 3.19 12.72 -1.97
CA THR A 141 2.77 12.12 -0.70
C THR A 141 2.14 13.15 0.23
N MET A 142 2.82 14.28 0.48
CA MET A 142 2.30 15.35 1.36
C MET A 142 0.96 15.90 0.88
N HIS A 143 0.82 16.13 -0.43
CA HIS A 143 -0.40 16.67 -1.02
C HIS A 143 -1.60 15.76 -0.76
N HIS A 144 -1.51 14.49 -1.16
CA HIS A 144 -2.63 13.56 -1.01
C HIS A 144 -2.86 13.16 0.45
N ALA A 145 -1.81 13.03 1.26
CA ALA A 145 -1.95 12.76 2.68
C ALA A 145 -2.70 13.89 3.40
N ALA A 146 -2.45 15.16 3.03
CA ALA A 146 -3.17 16.29 3.61
C ALA A 146 -4.67 16.26 3.27
N ILE A 147 -5.03 15.89 2.03
CA ILE A 147 -6.44 15.76 1.62
C ILE A 147 -7.13 14.63 2.40
N ALA A 148 -6.52 13.44 2.42
CA ALA A 148 -7.06 12.29 3.15
C ALA A 148 -7.18 12.56 4.65
N TYR A 149 -6.19 13.25 5.24
CA TYR A 149 -6.21 13.62 6.65
C TYR A 149 -7.29 14.67 6.95
N ALA A 150 -7.52 15.64 6.06
CA ALA A 150 -8.58 16.62 6.22
C ALA A 150 -9.98 16.00 6.20
N GLU A 151 -10.20 14.95 5.40
CA GLU A 151 -11.48 14.24 5.38
C GLU A 151 -11.69 13.37 6.62
N ARG A 152 -10.66 12.60 7.03
CA ARG A 152 -10.77 11.61 8.11
C ARG A 152 -9.57 11.64 9.05
N ALA A 153 -9.41 12.74 9.77
CA ALA A 153 -8.26 12.98 10.66
C ALA A 153 -8.11 11.94 11.78
N ASP A 154 -9.17 11.17 12.08
CA ASP A 154 -9.21 10.15 13.12
C ASP A 154 -9.02 8.72 12.58
N ASN A 155 -8.83 8.57 11.26
CA ASN A 155 -8.63 7.27 10.63
C ASN A 155 -7.22 6.71 10.96
N PRO A 156 -7.10 5.43 11.35
CA PRO A 156 -5.82 4.87 11.76
C PRO A 156 -4.79 4.79 10.63
N ASN A 157 -5.22 4.51 9.40
CA ASN A 157 -4.32 4.34 8.26
C ASN A 157 -3.63 5.67 7.89
N ILE A 158 -4.41 6.76 7.83
CA ILE A 158 -3.82 8.07 7.53
C ILE A 158 -2.97 8.59 8.69
N ASN A 159 -3.36 8.34 9.95
CA ASN A 159 -2.50 8.65 11.09
C ASN A 159 -1.19 7.85 11.05
N TYR A 160 -1.24 6.58 10.64
CA TYR A 160 -0.03 5.79 10.50
C TYR A 160 0.90 6.38 9.44
N LEU A 161 0.35 6.71 8.27
CA LEU A 161 1.10 7.33 7.17
C LEU A 161 1.71 8.66 7.60
N MET A 162 0.94 9.56 8.23
CA MET A 162 1.43 10.84 8.74
C MET A 162 2.50 10.64 9.82
N GLY A 163 2.32 9.65 10.70
CA GLY A 163 3.30 9.28 11.72
C GLY A 163 4.64 8.86 11.11
N VAL A 164 4.61 8.02 10.07
CA VAL A 164 5.81 7.60 9.33
C VAL A 164 6.48 8.81 8.66
N MET A 165 5.71 9.69 8.02
CA MET A 165 6.27 10.88 7.36
C MET A 165 6.97 11.84 8.34
N GLU A 166 6.41 12.04 9.52
CA GLU A 166 7.00 12.89 10.55
C GLU A 166 8.19 12.20 11.23
N PHE A 167 8.16 10.88 11.35
CA PHE A 167 9.30 10.09 11.83
C PHE A 167 10.49 10.22 10.86
N ASP A 168 10.26 10.04 9.56
CA ASP A 168 11.29 10.16 8.52
C ASP A 168 11.89 11.58 8.44
N LYS A 169 11.11 12.60 8.82
CA LYS A 169 11.57 13.99 8.97
C LYS A 169 12.36 14.26 10.25
N GLY A 170 12.36 13.33 11.20
CA GLY A 170 12.96 13.50 12.53
C GLY A 170 12.08 14.26 13.54
N ASP A 171 10.83 14.62 13.20
CA ASP A 171 9.88 15.20 14.16
C ASP A 171 9.20 14.08 14.96
N LEU A 172 10.00 13.44 15.82
CA LEU A 172 9.55 12.31 16.65
C LEU A 172 8.35 12.68 17.53
N LYS A 173 8.23 13.96 17.94
CA LYS A 173 7.09 14.43 18.73
C LYS A 173 5.80 14.44 17.94
N LYS A 174 5.81 14.85 16.66
CA LYS A 174 4.63 14.76 15.78
C LYS A 174 4.32 13.31 15.44
N ALA A 175 5.35 12.52 15.10
CA ALA A 175 5.19 11.11 14.82
C ALA A 175 4.48 10.38 15.98
N PHE A 176 4.96 10.60 17.21
CA PHE A 176 4.36 10.04 18.41
C PHE A 176 2.89 10.42 18.57
N ARG A 177 2.51 11.68 18.32
CA ARG A 177 1.11 12.11 18.39
C ARG A 177 0.22 11.35 17.41
N HIS A 178 0.67 11.17 16.18
CA HIS A 178 -0.08 10.43 15.18
C HIS A 178 -0.25 8.95 15.54
N PHE A 179 0.84 8.27 15.95
CA PHE A 179 0.74 6.88 16.41
C PHE A 179 -0.11 6.75 17.68
N SER A 180 -0.08 7.76 18.57
CA SER A 180 -0.91 7.81 19.79
C SER A 180 -2.42 7.82 19.48
N VAL A 181 -2.84 8.47 18.39
CA VAL A 181 -4.25 8.42 17.94
C VAL A 181 -4.67 6.98 17.62
N ILE A 182 -3.78 6.20 17.00
CA ILE A 182 -4.05 4.80 16.63
C ILE A 182 -4.18 3.95 17.89
N ILE A 183 -3.20 3.98 18.79
CA ILE A 183 -3.23 3.15 20.01
C ILE A 183 -4.36 3.55 20.97
N GLY A 184 -4.85 4.80 20.90
CA GLY A 184 -6.04 5.22 21.65
C GLY A 184 -7.32 4.50 21.22
N LYS A 185 -7.42 4.10 19.94
CA LYS A 185 -8.56 3.35 19.39
C LYS A 185 -8.31 1.85 19.29
N TYR A 186 -7.07 1.48 18.99
CA TYR A 186 -6.61 0.12 18.76
C TYR A 186 -5.39 -0.15 19.65
N PRO A 187 -5.60 -0.45 20.95
CA PRO A 187 -4.51 -0.55 21.91
C PRO A 187 -3.47 -1.64 21.61
N ASN A 188 -3.82 -2.60 20.75
CA ASN A 188 -2.98 -3.71 20.35
C ASN A 188 -2.54 -3.63 18.88
N ASP A 189 -2.63 -2.44 18.27
CA ASP A 189 -2.12 -2.22 16.92
C ASP A 189 -0.59 -2.39 16.90
N VAL A 190 -0.14 -3.46 16.25
CA VAL A 190 1.25 -3.91 16.26
C VAL A 190 2.17 -2.88 15.59
N ASP A 191 1.72 -2.29 14.48
CA ASP A 191 2.46 -1.29 13.71
C ASP A 191 2.70 -0.01 14.52
N ALA A 192 1.65 0.54 15.13
CA ALA A 192 1.74 1.74 15.95
C ALA A 192 2.55 1.50 17.23
N LEU A 193 2.38 0.34 17.89
CA LEU A 193 3.18 -0.01 19.06
C LEU A 193 4.67 -0.12 18.71
N MET A 194 5.02 -0.76 17.60
CA MET A 194 6.41 -0.84 17.12
C MET A 194 7.00 0.55 16.87
N ALA A 195 6.25 1.43 16.21
CA ALA A 195 6.70 2.79 15.94
C ALA A 195 6.90 3.62 17.22
N ILE A 196 5.98 3.50 18.18
CA ILE A 196 6.09 4.19 19.49
C ILE A 196 7.27 3.64 20.30
N ALA A 197 7.48 2.32 20.32
CA ALA A 197 8.63 1.71 21.00
C ALA A 197 9.96 2.22 20.41
N ARG A 198 10.03 2.35 19.07
CA ARG A 198 11.17 2.95 18.41
C ARG A 198 11.35 4.41 18.80
N ILE A 199 10.29 5.21 18.87
CA ILE A 199 10.38 6.60 19.29
C ILE A 199 10.89 6.72 20.74
N TYR A 200 10.39 5.89 21.66
CA TYR A 200 10.89 5.88 23.04
C TYR A 200 12.37 5.50 23.11
N TYR A 201 12.80 4.54 22.29
CA TYR A 201 14.21 4.20 22.15
C TYR A 201 15.05 5.41 21.70
N GLU A 202 14.63 6.13 20.65
CA GLU A 202 15.34 7.33 20.15
C GLU A 202 15.36 8.48 21.16
N TRP A 203 14.39 8.53 22.08
CA TRP A 203 14.38 9.50 23.19
C TRP A 203 15.21 9.07 24.40
N GLY A 204 15.83 7.88 24.38
CA GLY A 204 16.52 7.32 25.55
C GLY A 204 15.57 6.86 26.66
N GLU A 205 14.26 6.81 26.40
CA GLU A 205 13.27 6.33 27.37
C GLU A 205 13.17 4.80 27.32
N TYR A 206 14.29 4.11 27.58
CA TYR A 206 14.44 2.68 27.35
C TYR A 206 13.46 1.82 28.14
N ASP A 207 13.13 2.19 29.38
CA ASP A 207 12.12 1.49 30.19
C ASP A 207 10.74 1.48 29.52
N LYS A 208 10.36 2.60 28.88
CA LYS A 208 9.07 2.69 28.17
C LYS A 208 9.09 1.87 26.89
N ALA A 209 10.20 1.90 26.15
CA ALA A 209 10.38 1.05 24.97
C ALA A 209 10.32 -0.45 25.36
N GLN A 210 10.98 -0.85 26.45
CA GLN A 210 10.99 -2.22 26.98
C GLN A 210 9.57 -2.72 27.26
N ASN A 211 8.79 -1.92 27.98
CA ASN A 211 7.40 -2.27 28.34
C ASN A 211 6.53 -2.50 27.10
N ILE A 212 6.74 -1.74 26.02
CA ILE A 212 6.00 -1.95 24.77
C ILE A 212 6.46 -3.22 24.06
N TYR A 213 7.76 -3.52 24.01
CA TYR A 213 8.25 -4.75 23.41
C TYR A 213 7.74 -6.00 24.15
N ILE A 214 7.72 -5.99 25.49
CA ILE A 214 7.11 -7.07 26.29
C ILE A 214 5.64 -7.25 25.94
N LYS A 215 4.90 -6.13 25.81
CA LYS A 215 3.50 -6.19 25.37
C LYS A 215 3.39 -6.81 23.98
N LEU A 216 4.22 -6.40 23.03
CA LEU A 216 4.23 -6.94 21.67
C LEU A 216 4.51 -8.44 21.64
N GLU A 217 5.48 -8.94 22.43
CA GLU A 217 5.75 -10.38 22.57
C GLU A 217 4.54 -11.15 23.12
N SER A 218 3.77 -10.54 24.04
CA SER A 218 2.59 -11.18 24.62
C SER A 218 1.39 -11.31 23.67
N ILE A 219 1.30 -10.43 22.65
CA ILE A 219 0.18 -10.40 21.70
C ILE A 219 0.53 -10.99 20.33
N LEU A 220 1.81 -11.11 20.00
CA LEU A 220 2.27 -11.66 18.71
C LEU A 220 2.49 -13.17 18.81
N PRO A 221 1.89 -13.97 17.90
CA PRO A 221 2.29 -15.35 17.70
C PRO A 221 3.77 -15.45 17.29
N ALA A 222 4.45 -16.52 17.72
CA ALA A 222 5.89 -16.71 17.45
C ALA A 222 6.23 -16.84 15.95
N ASP A 223 5.27 -17.24 15.12
CA ASP A 223 5.40 -17.33 13.65
C ASP A 223 5.09 -16.00 12.94
N HIS A 224 4.64 -14.98 13.67
CA HIS A 224 4.35 -13.68 13.10
C HIS A 224 5.64 -13.00 12.60
N PRO A 225 5.69 -12.42 11.39
CA PRO A 225 6.91 -11.83 10.82
C PRO A 225 7.59 -10.80 11.73
N LYS A 226 6.79 -10.03 12.47
CA LYS A 226 7.29 -8.99 13.40
C LYS A 226 7.76 -9.51 14.75
N PHE A 227 7.45 -10.76 15.13
CA PHE A 227 7.89 -11.32 16.40
C PHE A 227 9.43 -11.30 16.50
N LYS A 228 10.11 -11.77 15.44
CA LYS A 228 11.57 -11.72 15.35
C LYS A 228 12.13 -10.30 15.38
N GLN A 229 11.42 -9.34 14.80
CA GLN A 229 11.83 -7.95 14.82
C GLN A 229 11.77 -7.36 16.25
N VAL A 230 10.74 -7.74 17.02
CA VAL A 230 10.62 -7.36 18.43
C VAL A 230 11.78 -7.94 19.24
N GLU A 231 12.11 -9.23 19.08
CA GLU A 231 13.24 -9.86 19.77
C GLU A 231 14.56 -9.15 19.49
N GLN A 232 14.82 -8.82 18.22
CA GLN A 232 16.03 -8.09 17.81
C GLN A 232 16.09 -6.68 18.41
N ASN A 233 14.97 -5.96 18.41
CA ASN A 233 14.88 -4.63 19.01
C ASN A 233 15.09 -4.68 20.53
N MET A 234 14.55 -5.72 21.19
CA MET A 234 14.70 -5.94 22.64
C MET A 234 16.14 -6.28 23.03
N GLN A 235 16.84 -7.06 22.22
CA GLN A 235 18.28 -7.31 22.40
C GLN A 235 19.10 -6.02 22.23
N THR A 236 18.80 -5.22 21.20
CA THR A 236 19.45 -3.93 20.96
C THR A 236 19.23 -2.98 22.14
N LEU A 237 18.00 -2.88 22.63
CA LEU A 237 17.62 -2.10 23.81
C LEU A 237 18.43 -2.52 25.05
N SER A 238 18.52 -3.83 25.31
CA SER A 238 19.24 -4.36 26.47
C SER A 238 20.73 -4.01 26.43
N GLY A 239 21.33 -4.02 25.22
CA GLY A 239 22.70 -3.55 25.02
C GLY A 239 22.86 -2.06 25.33
N SER A 240 21.91 -1.21 24.92
CA SER A 240 21.93 0.23 25.19
C SER A 240 21.78 0.54 26.68
N MET A 241 20.86 -0.13 27.38
CA MET A 241 20.67 0.03 28.83
C MET A 241 21.89 -0.42 29.66
N ALA A 242 22.68 -1.37 29.17
CA ALA A 242 23.89 -1.85 29.85
C ALA A 242 25.09 -0.89 29.72
N ASN A 243 25.01 0.08 28.81
CA ASN A 243 26.09 1.04 28.53
C ASN A 243 25.83 2.44 29.15
N GLU A 244 24.72 2.63 29.86
CA GLU A 244 24.40 3.83 30.66
C GLU A 244 24.89 3.71 32.11
#